data_AF-A0A2N2I3N8-F1
#
_entry.id   AF-A0A2N2I3N8-F1
#
_cell.length_a   1.000
_cell.length_b   1.000
_cell.length_c   1.000
_cell.angle_alpha   90.00
_cell.angle_beta   90.00
_cell.angle_gamma   90.00
#
_symmetry.space_group_name_H-M   'P 1'
#
loop_
_entity.id
_entity.type
_entity.pdbx_description
1 polymer ?
#
loop_
_entity_poly.entity_id
_entity_poly.type
_entity_poly.pdbx_seq_one_letter_code
_entity_poly.pdbx_strand_id
1 'polypeptide(L)'
;GYPIVGLEPDRCDVRRYVRDLLETMMGVAWDHGVSAGGIDQYPGVWVDKVSPGRWPGQEAAARPAKLGAVGVRISRWVTMHGFALNASTDLQGFGVIVPCGIRQYDVTTLDELVGGRPQPEALARRAAELFCARFDARLESFARVDAVDDDLAETLGIPPES
;
A
#
# COMPACT_ATOMS: atom_id res chain seq x y z
N GLY A 1 -4.54 1.79 0.70
CA GLY A 1 -5.27 2.41 1.82
C GLY A 1 -4.62 3.71 2.23
N TYR A 2 -5.19 4.40 3.21
CA TYR A 2 -4.68 5.68 3.73
C TYR A 2 -4.37 5.58 5.23
N PRO A 3 -3.21 5.01 5.63
CA PRO A 3 -2.85 4.98 7.05
C PRO A 3 -2.55 6.39 7.54
N ILE A 4 -3.33 6.85 8.51
CA ILE A 4 -3.14 8.13 9.20
C ILE A 4 -2.64 7.79 10.60
N VAL A 5 -1.33 7.89 10.80
CA VAL A 5 -0.64 7.45 12.02
C VAL A 5 0.38 8.49 12.46
N GLY A 6 0.58 8.61 13.77
CA GLY A 6 1.71 9.32 14.35
C GLY A 6 2.98 8.47 14.28
N LEU A 7 4.10 9.10 13.94
CA LEU A 7 5.41 8.45 13.84
C LEU A 7 6.34 8.76 15.03
N GLU A 8 5.92 9.65 15.92
CA GLU A 8 6.68 9.98 17.13
C GLU A 8 6.46 8.97 18.25
N PRO A 9 7.47 8.78 19.13
CA PRO A 9 8.83 9.31 19.05
C PRO A 9 9.82 8.39 18.28
N ASP A 10 9.44 7.15 18.02
CA ASP A 10 10.32 6.01 17.70
C ASP A 10 10.36 5.63 16.22
N ARG A 11 9.47 6.21 15.40
CA ARG A 11 9.28 5.89 13.97
C ARG A 11 9.44 7.11 13.06
N CYS A 12 10.12 8.16 13.51
CA CYS A 12 10.45 9.40 12.77
C CYS A 12 11.42 9.19 11.59
N ASP A 13 11.12 8.24 10.70
CA ASP A 13 11.86 7.90 9.51
C ASP A 13 10.88 7.69 8.34
N VAL A 14 10.86 8.66 7.42
CA VAL A 14 10.01 8.64 6.23
C VAL A 14 10.32 7.44 5.33
N ARG A 15 11.60 7.05 5.20
CA ARG A 15 12.02 5.94 4.34
C ARG A 15 11.56 4.62 4.93
N ARG A 16 11.67 4.46 6.26
CA ARG A 16 11.10 3.31 6.98
C ARG A 16 9.59 3.24 6.77
N TYR A 17 8.86 4.34 6.94
CA TYR A 17 7.41 4.35 6.73
C TYR A 17 7.03 3.94 5.30
N VAL A 18 7.67 4.53 4.28
CA VAL A 18 7.42 4.17 2.88
C VAL A 18 7.72 2.69 2.64
N ARG A 19 8.84 2.16 3.17
CA ARG A 19 9.17 0.73 3.07
C ARG A 19 8.11 -0.16 3.72
N ASP A 20 7.61 0.19 4.90
CA ASP A 20 6.54 -0.57 5.57
C ASP A 20 5.27 -0.63 4.70
N LEU A 21 4.92 0.45 3.98
CA LEU A 21 3.80 0.46 3.03
C LEU A 21 4.06 -0.41 1.80
N LEU A 22 5.27 -0.34 1.24
CA LEU A 22 5.65 -1.19 0.11
C LEU A 22 5.58 -2.67 0.50
N GLU A 23 6.14 -3.03 1.65
CA GLU A 23 6.14 -4.39 2.16
C GLU A 23 4.73 -4.89 2.51
N THR A 24 3.84 -4.01 2.98
CA THR A 24 2.43 -4.34 3.16
C THR A 24 1.78 -4.75 1.83
N MET A 25 1.99 -3.97 0.77
CA MET A 25 1.50 -4.30 -0.57
C MET A 25 2.13 -5.59 -1.12
N MET A 26 3.43 -5.80 -0.92
CA MET A 26 4.12 -7.01 -1.33
C MET A 26 3.59 -8.25 -0.59
N GLY A 27 3.27 -8.13 0.71
CA GLY A 27 2.66 -9.22 1.47
C GLY A 27 1.28 -9.61 0.95
N VAL A 28 0.44 -8.64 0.60
CA VAL A 28 -0.87 -8.93 -0.03
C VAL A 28 -0.68 -9.64 -1.36
N ALA A 29 0.26 -9.18 -2.20
CA ALA A 29 0.56 -9.84 -3.47
C ALA A 29 1.08 -11.28 -3.26
N TRP A 30 1.91 -11.48 -2.24
CA TRP A 30 2.48 -12.78 -1.89
C TRP A 30 1.41 -13.80 -1.49
N ASP A 31 0.37 -13.39 -0.76
CA ASP A 31 -0.76 -14.27 -0.42
C ASP A 31 -1.51 -14.80 -1.65
N HIS A 32 -1.33 -14.17 -2.81
CA HIS A 32 -1.86 -14.61 -4.10
C HIS A 32 -0.83 -15.31 -4.98
N GLY A 33 0.35 -15.65 -4.44
CA GLY A 33 1.44 -16.27 -5.21
C GLY A 33 2.17 -15.31 -6.15
N VAL A 34 2.04 -14.00 -5.94
CA VAL A 34 2.75 -12.97 -6.71
C VAL A 34 3.94 -12.45 -5.90
N SER A 35 5.15 -12.63 -6.43
CA SER A 35 6.38 -12.06 -5.88
C SER A 35 6.65 -10.70 -6.51
N ALA A 36 6.92 -9.72 -5.66
CA ALA A 36 7.07 -8.33 -6.07
C ALA A 36 8.28 -7.68 -5.40
N GLY A 37 8.73 -6.55 -5.95
CA GLY A 37 9.82 -5.75 -5.40
C GLY A 37 9.76 -4.28 -5.81
N GLY A 38 10.89 -3.59 -5.66
CA GLY A 38 11.04 -2.18 -6.01
C GLY A 38 11.84 -1.94 -7.29
N ILE A 39 11.72 -0.72 -7.82
CA ILE A 39 12.61 -0.14 -8.84
C ILE A 39 13.07 1.21 -8.30
N ASP A 40 14.38 1.45 -8.26
CA ASP A 40 14.98 2.54 -7.48
C ASP A 40 14.46 3.93 -7.86
N GLN A 41 14.27 4.19 -9.16
CA GLN A 41 13.81 5.50 -9.64
C GLN A 41 12.28 5.67 -9.54
N TYR A 42 11.54 4.59 -9.26
CA TYR A 42 10.08 4.57 -9.40
C TYR A 42 9.39 3.95 -8.18
N PRO A 43 9.07 4.77 -7.16
CA PRO A 43 8.41 4.30 -5.94
C PRO A 43 7.10 3.54 -6.23
N GLY A 44 6.97 2.37 -5.61
CA GLY A 44 5.83 1.48 -5.80
C GLY A 44 6.24 0.02 -5.70
N VAL A 45 5.27 -0.86 -5.94
CA VAL A 45 5.46 -2.31 -5.98
C VAL A 45 5.39 -2.78 -7.42
N TRP A 46 6.38 -3.57 -7.82
CA TRP A 46 6.67 -3.99 -9.18
C TRP A 46 6.74 -5.51 -9.27
N VAL A 47 6.28 -6.06 -10.38
CA VAL A 47 6.26 -7.49 -10.68
C VAL A 47 6.84 -7.75 -12.07
N ASP A 48 7.28 -8.97 -12.32
CA ASP A 48 7.58 -9.43 -13.67
C ASP A 48 6.36 -10.18 -14.23
N LYS A 49 5.71 -9.62 -15.27
CA LYS A 49 4.52 -10.25 -15.87
C LYS A 49 4.83 -11.60 -16.53
N VAL A 50 6.09 -11.87 -16.89
CA VAL A 50 6.49 -13.16 -17.47
C VAL A 50 6.60 -14.25 -16.39
N SER A 51 6.92 -13.89 -15.15
CA SER A 51 7.07 -14.82 -14.03
C SER A 51 6.50 -14.23 -12.75
N PRO A 52 5.16 -14.10 -12.62
CA PRO A 52 4.54 -13.38 -11.50
C PRO A 52 4.92 -13.93 -10.11
N GLY A 53 5.20 -15.24 -10.00
CA GLY A 53 5.62 -15.87 -8.75
C GLY A 53 7.07 -15.64 -8.34
N ARG A 54 7.87 -14.89 -9.12
CA ARG A 54 9.27 -14.61 -8.82
C ARG A 54 9.68 -13.21 -9.30
N TRP A 55 9.95 -12.30 -8.37
CA TRP A 55 10.62 -11.04 -8.69
C TRP A 55 12.14 -11.26 -8.83
N PRO A 56 12.72 -11.06 -10.03
CA PRO A 56 14.14 -11.33 -10.26
C PRO A 56 15.06 -10.13 -9.89
N GLY A 57 14.49 -8.99 -9.51
CA GLY A 57 15.20 -7.71 -9.41
C GLY A 57 15.04 -6.84 -10.66
N GLN A 58 15.26 -5.54 -10.52
CA GLN A 58 14.98 -4.55 -11.57
C GLN A 58 15.75 -4.79 -12.88
N GLU A 59 16.99 -5.28 -12.81
CA GLU A 59 17.85 -5.50 -13.97
C GLU A 59 17.51 -6.78 -14.74
N ALA A 60 16.86 -7.74 -14.08
CA ALA A 60 16.59 -9.07 -14.62
C ALA A 60 15.10 -9.33 -14.93
N ALA A 61 14.21 -8.37 -14.64
CA ALA A 61 12.80 -8.48 -14.93
C ALA A 61 12.57 -8.46 -16.45
N ALA A 62 11.93 -9.50 -16.99
CA ALA A 62 11.69 -9.60 -18.42
C ALA A 62 10.59 -8.63 -18.88
N ARG A 63 9.52 -8.50 -18.09
CA ARG A 63 8.44 -7.53 -18.33
C ARG A 63 8.01 -6.86 -17.02
N PRO A 64 8.79 -5.90 -16.50
CA PRO A 64 8.44 -5.18 -15.28
C PRO A 64 7.14 -4.39 -15.48
N ALA A 65 6.22 -4.55 -14.53
CA ALA A 65 4.97 -3.80 -14.49
C ALA A 65 4.65 -3.32 -13.07
N LYS A 66 4.08 -2.12 -12.96
CA LYS A 66 3.69 -1.54 -11.69
C LYS A 66 2.38 -2.16 -11.21
N LEU A 67 2.42 -2.82 -10.06
CA LEU A 67 1.25 -3.40 -9.39
C LEU A 67 0.65 -2.45 -8.35
N GLY A 68 1.49 -1.65 -7.70
CA GLY A 68 1.04 -0.72 -6.66
C GLY A 68 1.82 0.59 -6.65
N ALA A 69 1.15 1.66 -6.24
CA ALA A 69 1.73 2.99 -6.07
C ALA A 69 1.75 3.39 -4.59
N VAL A 70 2.77 4.15 -4.21
CA VAL A 70 2.86 4.79 -2.89
C VAL A 70 3.01 6.29 -3.09
N GLY A 71 2.30 7.05 -2.27
CA GLY A 71 2.36 8.51 -2.26
C GLY A 71 1.90 8.98 -0.90
N VAL A 72 2.82 9.56 -0.14
CA VAL A 72 2.58 9.99 1.24
C VAL A 72 2.98 11.43 1.43
N ARG A 73 2.31 12.09 2.35
CA ARG A 73 2.71 13.38 2.91
C ARG A 73 2.82 13.22 4.41
N ILE A 74 3.81 13.83 5.03
CA ILE A 74 3.98 13.83 6.48
C ILE A 74 4.01 15.27 6.95
N SER A 75 3.24 15.59 7.98
CA SER A 75 3.24 16.89 8.63
C SER A 75 3.19 16.69 10.14
N ARG A 76 4.12 17.32 10.87
CA ARG A 76 4.26 17.14 12.33
C ARG A 76 4.28 15.65 12.72
N TRP A 77 5.00 14.84 11.95
CA TRP A 77 5.09 13.38 12.12
C TRP A 77 3.77 12.59 12.04
N VAL A 78 2.70 13.20 11.56
CA VAL A 78 1.44 12.52 11.20
C VAL A 78 1.37 12.29 9.70
N THR A 79 1.02 11.07 9.30
CA THR A 79 0.96 10.64 7.90
C THR A 79 -0.36 11.03 7.22
N MET A 80 -0.29 11.32 5.93
CA MET A 80 -1.43 11.58 5.05
C MET A 80 -1.24 10.83 3.73
N HIS A 81 -2.35 10.57 3.03
CA HIS A 81 -2.39 9.69 1.86
C HIS A 81 -1.91 8.27 2.22
N GLY A 82 -1.17 7.58 1.35
CA GLY A 82 -0.81 6.19 1.58
C GLY A 82 -0.41 5.47 0.31
N PHE A 83 -1.13 4.40 -0.02
CA PHE A 83 -0.81 3.52 -1.13
C PHE A 83 -2.07 3.05 -1.87
N ALA A 84 -1.88 2.64 -3.12
CA ALA A 84 -2.90 2.03 -3.97
C ALA A 84 -2.35 0.74 -4.57
N LEU A 85 -3.04 -0.38 -4.36
CA LEU A 85 -2.73 -1.67 -4.95
C LEU A 85 -3.80 -1.98 -6.02
N ASN A 86 -3.37 -2.29 -7.23
CA ASN A 86 -4.30 -2.59 -8.32
C ASN A 86 -4.85 -4.02 -8.17
N ALA A 87 -6.12 -4.13 -7.76
CA ALA A 87 -6.79 -5.42 -7.57
C ALA A 87 -7.36 -5.97 -8.88
N SER A 88 -8.41 -5.34 -9.38
CA SER A 88 -9.08 -5.63 -10.67
C SER A 88 -9.38 -4.30 -11.41
N THR A 89 -8.52 -3.30 -11.21
CA THR A 89 -8.68 -1.93 -11.72
C THR A 89 -8.75 -1.92 -13.24
N ASP A 90 -9.65 -1.12 -13.82
CA ASP A 90 -9.59 -0.83 -15.26
C ASP A 90 -8.34 0.01 -15.56
N LEU A 91 -7.40 -0.58 -16.30
CA LEU A 91 -6.13 0.05 -16.62
C LEU A 91 -6.19 0.98 -17.83
N GLN A 92 -7.31 1.05 -18.57
CA GLN A 92 -7.43 1.94 -19.73
C GLN A 92 -7.18 3.41 -19.36
N GLY A 93 -7.56 3.81 -18.16
CA GLY A 93 -7.31 5.14 -17.62
C GLY A 93 -5.82 5.49 -17.42
N PHE A 94 -4.92 4.50 -17.32
CA PHE A 94 -3.48 4.78 -17.23
C PHE A 94 -2.86 5.14 -18.58
N GLY A 95 -3.51 4.81 -19.70
CA GLY A 95 -3.05 5.16 -21.05
C GLY A 95 -3.25 6.64 -21.41
N VAL A 96 -4.10 7.36 -20.66
CA VAL A 96 -4.41 8.79 -20.90
C VAL A 96 -3.63 9.74 -19.99
N ILE A 97 -2.87 9.20 -19.04
CA ILE A 97 -1.99 9.97 -18.15
C ILE A 97 -0.54 9.48 -18.31
N VAL A 98 0.44 10.30 -17.90
CA VAL A 98 1.81 9.82 -17.69
C VAL A 98 1.99 9.61 -16.16
N PRO A 99 1.59 8.46 -15.62
CA PRO A 99 1.62 8.23 -14.18
C PRO A 99 3.09 8.18 -13.72
N CYS A 100 3.44 9.05 -12.77
CA CYS A 100 4.79 9.10 -12.18
C CYS A 100 5.94 9.32 -13.18
N GLY A 101 5.70 9.88 -14.38
CA GLY A 101 6.73 10.08 -15.41
C GLY A 101 7.17 8.80 -16.15
N ILE A 102 6.47 7.69 -15.93
CA ILE A 102 6.87 6.37 -16.42
C ILE A 102 6.19 6.08 -17.75
N ARG A 103 6.93 6.20 -18.85
CA ARG A 103 6.44 5.80 -20.19
C ARG A 103 6.91 4.41 -20.62
N GLN A 104 7.94 3.91 -19.95
CA GLN A 104 8.71 2.74 -20.38
C GLN A 104 8.25 1.42 -19.73
N TYR A 105 7.35 1.48 -18.74
CA TYR A 105 6.88 0.30 -18.03
C TYR A 105 5.37 0.22 -17.99
N ASP A 106 4.87 -1.02 -18.06
CA ASP A 106 3.46 -1.34 -17.97
C ASP A 106 2.92 -1.10 -16.55
N VAL A 107 1.59 -1.01 -16.46
CA VAL A 107 0.83 -1.15 -15.20
C VAL A 107 0.11 -2.50 -15.26
N THR A 108 -0.13 -3.13 -14.12
CA THR A 108 -0.88 -4.39 -14.06
C THR A 108 -1.77 -4.45 -12.81
N THR A 109 -2.58 -5.50 -12.71
CA THR A 109 -3.47 -5.77 -11.58
C THR A 109 -3.22 -7.19 -11.05
N LEU A 110 -3.65 -7.48 -9.83
CA LEU A 110 -3.64 -8.87 -9.32
C LEU A 110 -4.51 -9.78 -10.20
N ASP A 111 -5.68 -9.32 -10.64
CA ASP A 111 -6.57 -10.10 -11.52
C ASP A 111 -5.88 -10.50 -12.84
N GLU A 112 -5.13 -9.60 -13.46
CA GLU A 112 -4.35 -9.91 -14.67
C GLU A 112 -3.28 -10.98 -14.45
N LEU A 113 -2.67 -11.02 -13.25
CA LEU A 113 -1.53 -11.88 -12.96
C LEU A 113 -1.95 -13.30 -12.54
N VAL A 114 -3.03 -13.42 -11.77
CA VAL A 114 -3.44 -14.70 -11.15
C VAL A 114 -4.83 -15.16 -11.57
N GLY A 115 -5.64 -14.28 -12.15
CA GLY A 115 -7.05 -14.53 -12.43
C GLY A 115 -7.93 -14.53 -11.17
N GLY A 116 -9.25 -14.41 -11.37
CA GLY A 116 -10.23 -14.68 -10.31
C GLY A 116 -10.76 -13.46 -9.55
N ARG A 117 -10.59 -12.23 -10.07
CA ARG A 117 -11.16 -10.97 -9.56
C ARG A 117 -11.10 -10.87 -8.02
N PRO A 118 -9.92 -10.62 -7.44
CA PRO A 118 -9.78 -10.54 -6.00
C PRO A 118 -10.68 -9.44 -5.43
N GLN A 119 -11.36 -9.78 -4.33
CA GLN A 119 -12.35 -8.90 -3.70
C GLN A 119 -11.64 -7.76 -2.97
N PRO A 120 -11.89 -6.48 -3.33
CA PRO A 120 -11.20 -5.34 -2.74
C PRO A 120 -11.29 -5.27 -1.22
N GLU A 121 -12.41 -5.66 -0.64
CA GLU A 121 -12.61 -5.70 0.82
C GLU A 121 -11.68 -6.71 1.51
N ALA A 122 -11.55 -7.91 0.94
CA ALA A 122 -10.66 -8.93 1.49
C ALA A 122 -9.19 -8.49 1.40
N LEU A 123 -8.79 -7.87 0.29
CA LEU A 123 -7.46 -7.30 0.12
C LEU A 123 -7.22 -6.16 1.12
N ALA A 124 -8.20 -5.28 1.34
CA ALA A 124 -8.10 -4.16 2.27
C ALA A 124 -7.93 -4.65 3.72
N ARG A 125 -8.74 -5.64 4.14
CA ARG A 125 -8.59 -6.26 5.46
C ARG A 125 -7.21 -6.89 5.63
N ARG A 126 -6.76 -7.64 4.63
CA ARG A 126 -5.44 -8.28 4.68
C ARG A 126 -4.30 -7.26 4.72
N ALA A 127 -4.41 -6.18 3.96
CA ALA A 127 -3.45 -5.08 4.02
C ALA A 127 -3.41 -4.43 5.41
N ALA A 128 -4.57 -4.25 6.06
CA ALA A 128 -4.64 -3.71 7.41
C ALA A 128 -3.94 -4.63 8.43
N GLU A 129 -4.18 -5.95 8.37
CA GLU A 129 -3.50 -6.93 9.23
C GLU A 129 -1.98 -6.87 9.07
N LEU A 130 -1.49 -6.89 7.82
CA LEU A 130 -0.07 -6.84 7.50
C LEU A 130 0.58 -5.52 7.91
N PHE A 131 -0.15 -4.41 7.81
CA PHE A 131 0.30 -3.10 8.26
C PHE A 131 0.37 -3.04 9.79
N CYS A 132 -0.67 -3.47 10.48
CA CYS A 132 -0.73 -3.53 11.94
C CYS A 132 0.43 -4.36 12.51
N ALA A 133 0.74 -5.52 11.91
CA ALA A 133 1.88 -6.34 12.32
C ALA A 133 3.23 -5.61 12.23
N ARG A 134 3.41 -4.72 11.24
CA ARG A 134 4.64 -3.90 11.11
C ARG A 134 4.69 -2.77 12.13
N PHE A 135 3.54 -2.29 12.57
CA PHE A 135 3.38 -1.22 13.55
C PHE A 135 3.29 -1.72 14.98
N ASP A 136 3.41 -3.03 15.22
CA ASP A 136 3.14 -3.66 16.52
C ASP A 136 1.78 -3.24 17.10
N ALA A 137 0.80 -3.10 16.19
CA ALA A 137 -0.54 -2.63 16.48
C ALA A 137 -1.54 -3.76 16.39
N ARG A 138 -2.67 -3.60 17.08
CA ARG A 138 -3.83 -4.49 16.98
C ARG A 138 -4.84 -3.91 15.98
N LEU A 139 -5.39 -4.76 15.12
CA LEU A 139 -6.50 -4.37 14.25
C LEU A 139 -7.81 -4.50 15.02
N GLU A 140 -8.56 -3.40 15.08
CA GLU A 140 -9.91 -3.36 15.63
C GLU A 140 -10.88 -2.83 14.58
N SER A 141 -12.08 -3.41 14.52
CA SER A 141 -13.12 -3.02 13.58
C SER A 141 -14.31 -2.44 14.32
N PHE A 142 -14.71 -1.23 13.93
CA PHE A 142 -15.87 -0.55 14.50
C PHE A 142 -17.01 -0.57 13.48
N ALA A 143 -18.20 -1.03 13.89
CA ALA A 143 -19.37 -1.10 13.02
C ALA A 143 -20.00 0.29 12.74
N ARG A 144 -19.72 1.25 13.63
CA ARG A 144 -19.99 2.68 13.49
C ARG A 144 -18.83 3.44 14.12
N VAL A 145 -18.41 4.52 13.47
CA VAL A 145 -17.71 5.61 14.14
C VAL A 145 -18.83 6.53 14.62
N ASP A 146 -19.42 6.22 15.77
CA ASP A 146 -20.26 7.22 16.44
C ASP A 146 -19.33 8.41 16.77
N ALA A 147 -19.84 9.63 16.61
CA ALA A 147 -19.05 10.87 16.67
C ALA A 147 -18.05 10.81 17.82
N VAL A 148 -16.75 10.94 17.49
CA VAL A 148 -15.57 10.82 18.37
C VAL A 148 -15.98 10.43 19.79
N ASP A 149 -16.15 9.13 20.03
CA ASP A 149 -16.40 8.63 21.37
C ASP A 149 -15.23 9.12 22.25
N ASP A 150 -15.52 9.53 23.49
CA ASP A 150 -14.50 10.10 24.40
C ASP A 150 -13.31 9.14 24.56
N ASP A 151 -13.58 7.84 24.44
CA ASP A 151 -12.59 6.74 24.48
C ASP A 151 -11.60 6.79 23.30
N LEU A 152 -12.04 7.20 22.10
CA LEU A 152 -11.18 7.37 20.93
C LEU A 152 -10.40 8.70 21.01
N ALA A 153 -11.01 9.76 21.55
CA ALA A 153 -10.29 11.01 21.81
C ALA A 153 -9.16 10.80 22.83
N GLU A 154 -9.42 10.06 23.91
CA GLU A 154 -8.43 9.69 24.92
C GLU A 154 -7.34 8.79 24.32
N THR A 155 -7.71 7.77 23.55
CA THR A 155 -6.76 6.88 22.86
C THR A 155 -5.88 7.61 21.85
N LEU A 156 -6.42 8.65 21.19
CA LEU A 156 -5.69 9.45 20.20
C LEU A 156 -4.99 10.69 20.81
N GLY A 157 -5.11 10.92 22.12
CA GLY A 157 -4.55 12.09 22.80
C GLY A 157 -5.12 13.42 22.32
N ILE A 158 -6.37 13.42 21.82
CA ILE A 158 -7.06 14.62 21.36
C ILE A 158 -7.68 15.31 22.58
N PRO A 159 -7.30 16.56 22.91
CA PRO A 159 -7.86 17.25 24.06
C PRO A 159 -9.36 17.52 23.83
N PRO A 160 -10.20 17.47 24.88
CA PRO A 160 -11.63 17.77 24.77
C PRO A 160 -11.84 19.20 24.29
N GLU A 161 -12.84 19.41 23.41
CA GLU A 161 -13.19 20.74 22.92
C GLU A 161 -13.76 21.59 24.08
N SER A 162 -13.23 22.80 24.23
CA SER A 162 -13.60 23.79 25.26
C SER A 162 -14.87 24.57 24.93
#